data_AF-A0A3C0FXS7-F1
#
_entry.id   AF-A0A3C0FXS7-F1
#
_cell.length_a   1.000
_cell.length_b   1.000
_cell.length_c   1.000
_cell.angle_alpha   90.00
_cell.angle_beta   90.00
_cell.angle_gamma   90.00
#
_symmetry.space_group_name_H-M   'P 1'
#
loop_
_entity.id
_entity.type
_entity.pdbx_description
1 polymer ?
#
loop_
_entity_poly.entity_id
_entity_poly.type
_entity_poly.pdbx_seq_one_letter_code
_entity_poly.pdbx_strand_id
1 'polypeptide(L)'
;LCEESYHKLIDFNSYFTITDMDRMVEQSGEMQPYKGLQDQGVGSAIFAPIAYEGKLLGILEIVSQKKGVLNGVNAQKLDDVMPFIV
;
A
#
# COMPACT_ATOMS: atom_id res chain seq x y z
N LEU A 1 -0.45 5.91 -8.66
CA LEU A 1 -0.57 6.50 -7.29
C LEU A 1 -1.00 7.94 -7.45
N CYS A 2 -1.95 8.44 -6.66
CA CYS A 2 -2.30 9.87 -6.67
C CYS A 2 -1.30 10.67 -5.81
N GLU A 3 -1.25 11.99 -6.02
CA GLU A 3 -0.32 12.91 -5.35
C GLU A 3 -0.38 12.81 -3.82
N GLU A 4 -1.58 12.74 -3.25
CA GLU A 4 -1.76 12.60 -1.79
C GLU A 4 -1.22 11.27 -1.24
N SER A 5 -1.47 10.15 -1.94
CA SER A 5 -0.92 8.84 -1.55
C SER A 5 0.60 8.81 -1.67
N TYR A 6 1.15 9.50 -2.67
CA TYR A 6 2.58 9.63 -2.88
C TYR A 6 3.24 10.45 -1.78
N HIS A 7 2.63 11.59 -1.39
CA HIS A 7 3.08 12.38 -0.24
C HIS A 7 3.01 11.59 1.09
N LYS A 8 1.96 10.79 1.32
CA LYS A 8 1.88 9.94 2.53
C LYS A 8 2.98 8.89 2.61
N LEU A 9 3.35 8.29 1.48
CA LEU A 9 4.43 7.30 1.41
C LEU A 9 5.81 7.94 1.56
N ILE A 10 6.02 9.15 1.04
CA ILE A 10 7.34 9.80 0.99
C ILE A 10 7.60 10.73 2.17
N ASP A 11 6.67 11.62 2.48
CA ASP A 11 6.91 12.68 3.48
C ASP A 11 6.71 12.18 4.92
N PHE A 12 5.90 11.14 5.10
CA PHE A 12 5.56 10.59 6.42
C PHE A 12 6.12 9.19 6.67
N ASN A 13 6.79 8.58 5.68
CA ASN A 13 7.28 7.19 5.72
C ASN A 13 6.21 6.22 6.28
N SER A 14 4.95 6.44 5.90
CA SER A 14 3.80 5.79 6.52
C SER A 14 3.19 4.75 5.59
N TYR A 15 2.72 3.64 6.15
CA TYR A 15 2.02 2.62 5.39
C TYR A 15 0.77 3.20 4.71
N PHE A 16 0.62 2.93 3.41
CA PHE A 16 -0.63 3.19 2.72
C PHE A 16 -1.43 1.89 2.60
N THR A 17 -2.65 1.87 3.11
CA THR A 17 -3.49 0.66 3.14
C THR A 17 -4.72 0.82 2.28
N ILE A 18 -5.01 -0.18 1.45
CA ILE A 18 -6.27 -0.33 0.71
C ILE A 18 -7.03 -1.50 1.32
N THR A 19 -8.11 -1.21 2.03
CA THR A 19 -8.97 -2.26 2.63
C THR A 19 -10.01 -2.81 1.66
N ASP A 20 -10.30 -2.07 0.60
CA ASP A 20 -11.35 -2.34 -0.37
C ASP A 20 -10.88 -1.90 -1.76
N MET A 21 -10.34 -2.84 -2.54
CA MET A 21 -9.74 -2.53 -3.85
C MET A 21 -10.78 -2.04 -4.85
N ASP A 22 -11.97 -2.65 -4.88
CA ASP A 22 -13.02 -2.25 -5.83
C ASP A 22 -13.43 -0.79 -5.62
N ARG A 23 -13.66 -0.41 -4.36
CA ARG A 23 -13.96 0.98 -4.00
C ARG A 23 -12.83 1.92 -4.36
N MET A 24 -11.57 1.51 -4.15
CA MET A 24 -10.41 2.34 -4.53
C MET A 24 -10.33 2.55 -6.05
N VAL A 25 -10.56 1.51 -6.85
CA VAL A 25 -10.57 1.61 -8.31
C VAL A 25 -11.65 2.59 -8.78
N GLU A 26 -12.88 2.46 -8.28
CA GLU A 26 -13.98 3.37 -8.60
C GLU A 26 -13.64 4.83 -8.26
N GLN A 27 -13.15 5.07 -7.04
CA GLN A 27 -12.78 6.42 -6.57
C GLN A 27 -11.60 7.01 -7.33
N SER A 28 -10.69 6.16 -7.81
CA SER A 28 -9.51 6.58 -8.56
C SER A 28 -9.79 6.85 -10.05
N GLY A 29 -10.99 6.54 -10.54
CA GLY A 29 -11.29 6.58 -11.98
C GLY A 29 -10.50 5.53 -12.77
N GLU A 30 -10.40 4.30 -12.24
CA GLU A 30 -9.66 3.18 -12.85
C GLU A 30 -8.16 3.45 -13.07
N MET A 31 -7.56 4.31 -12.24
CA MET A 31 -6.15 4.68 -12.36
C MET A 31 -5.21 3.54 -11.93
N GLN A 32 -4.05 3.47 -12.56
CA GLN A 32 -2.96 2.59 -12.13
C GLN A 32 -2.24 3.12 -10.87
N PRO A 33 -1.78 2.23 -9.96
CA PRO A 33 -1.75 0.77 -10.08
C PRO A 33 -3.03 0.05 -9.65
N TYR A 34 -4.05 0.76 -9.16
CA TYR A 34 -5.22 0.15 -8.52
C TYR A 34 -5.99 -0.76 -9.47
N LYS A 35 -6.21 -0.31 -10.71
CA LYS A 35 -6.90 -1.12 -11.72
C LYS A 35 -6.14 -2.42 -12.04
N GLY A 36 -4.83 -2.33 -12.24
CA GLY A 36 -3.99 -3.50 -12.49
C GLY A 36 -3.98 -4.49 -11.32
N LEU A 37 -4.04 -4.01 -10.07
CA LEU A 37 -4.15 -4.86 -8.89
C LEU A 37 -5.53 -5.53 -8.80
N GLN A 38 -6.61 -4.80 -9.09
CA GLN A 38 -7.95 -5.37 -9.16
C GLN A 38 -8.04 -6.46 -10.24
N ASP A 39 -7.47 -6.22 -11.42
CA ASP A 39 -7.48 -7.19 -12.53
C ASP A 39 -6.72 -8.48 -12.19
N GLN A 40 -5.77 -8.42 -11.25
CA GLN A 40 -5.06 -9.56 -10.67
C GLN A 40 -5.83 -10.25 -9.53
N GLY A 41 -7.03 -9.78 -9.21
CA GLY A 41 -7.88 -10.31 -8.14
C GLY A 41 -7.49 -9.85 -6.73
N VAL A 42 -6.72 -8.76 -6.59
CA VAL A 42 -6.37 -8.19 -5.28
C VAL A 42 -7.59 -7.50 -4.67
N GLY A 43 -7.96 -7.89 -3.45
CA GLY A 43 -9.07 -7.31 -2.69
C GLY A 43 -8.65 -6.34 -1.59
N SER A 44 -7.42 -6.47 -1.06
CA SER A 44 -6.82 -5.52 -0.13
C SER A 44 -5.28 -5.51 -0.26
N ALA A 45 -4.64 -4.40 0.12
CA ALA A 45 -3.20 -4.21 -0.02
C ALA A 45 -2.61 -3.28 1.07
N ILE A 46 -1.32 -3.47 1.36
CA ILE A 46 -0.47 -2.55 2.14
C ILE A 46 0.74 -2.20 1.29
N PHE A 47 0.98 -0.91 1.14
CA PHE A 47 2.16 -0.36 0.50
C PHE A 47 3.07 0.15 1.61
N ALA A 48 4.18 -0.55 1.83
CA ALA A 48 5.19 -0.23 2.82
C ALA A 48 6.35 0.50 2.13
N PRO A 49 6.70 1.73 2.56
CA PRO A 49 7.86 2.41 2.01
C PRO A 49 9.15 1.71 2.45
N ILE A 50 10.08 1.54 1.51
CA ILE A 50 11.45 1.13 1.78
C ILE A 50 12.30 2.38 1.62
N ALA A 51 12.83 2.91 2.72
CA ALA A 51 13.60 4.14 2.73
C ALA A 51 14.95 3.96 3.42
N TYR A 52 15.96 4.65 2.92
CA TYR A 52 17.30 4.71 3.50
C TYR A 52 17.75 6.17 3.55
N GLU A 53 18.26 6.62 4.70
CA GLU A 53 18.67 8.02 4.93
C GLU A 53 17.58 9.05 4.54
N GLY A 54 16.31 8.74 4.85
CA GLY A 54 15.17 9.63 4.54
C GLY A 54 14.79 9.66 3.06
N LYS A 55 15.41 8.83 2.22
CA LYS A 55 15.11 8.73 0.79
C LYS A 55 14.35 7.45 0.50
N LEU A 56 13.18 7.58 -0.15
CA LEU A 56 12.42 6.44 -0.65
C LEU A 56 13.23 5.69 -1.72
N LEU A 57 13.58 4.44 -1.45
CA LEU A 57 14.24 3.52 -2.38
C LEU A 57 13.23 2.72 -3.20
N GLY A 58 12.08 2.41 -2.63
CA GLY A 58 11.03 1.62 -3.29
C GLY A 58 9.81 1.42 -2.41
N ILE A 59 8.84 0.67 -2.92
CA ILE A 59 7.61 0.32 -2.21
C ILE A 59 7.51 -1.20 -2.18
N LEU A 60 7.40 -1.77 -0.98
CA LEU A 60 7.06 -3.17 -0.78
C LEU A 60 5.53 -3.30 -0.76
N GLU A 61 5.00 -4.06 -1.70
CA GLU A 61 3.57 -4.31 -1.83
C GLU A 61 3.20 -5.66 -1.19
N ILE A 62 2.34 -5.63 -0.18
CA ILE A 62 1.75 -6.81 0.42
C ILE A 62 0.30 -6.84 -0.01
N VAL A 63 -0.14 -7.92 -0.66
CA VAL A 63 -1.47 -8.02 -1.26
C VAL A 63 -2.22 -9.24 -0.75
N SER A 64 -3.54 -9.13 -0.74
CA SER A 64 -4.45 -10.24 -0.48
C SER A 64 -5.59 -10.22 -1.48
N GLN A 65 -6.01 -11.40 -1.95
CA GLN A 65 -7.23 -11.52 -2.76
C GLN A 65 -8.51 -11.25 -1.95
N LYS A 66 -8.42 -11.22 -0.62
CA LYS A 66 -9.57 -10.99 0.26
C LYS A 66 -9.66 -9.53 0.65
N LYS A 67 -10.84 -8.94 0.44
CA LYS A 67 -11.22 -7.62 0.95
C LYS A 67 -11.10 -7.56 2.48
N GLY A 68 -10.61 -6.44 3.00
CA GLY A 68 -10.56 -6.11 4.43
C GLY A 68 -9.51 -6.85 5.26
N VAL A 69 -8.87 -7.90 4.71
CA VAL A 69 -7.85 -8.67 5.43
C VAL A 69 -6.63 -7.83 5.73
N LEU A 70 -6.22 -6.94 4.82
CA LEU A 70 -5.14 -5.99 5.03
C LEU A 70 -5.70 -4.60 5.36
N ASN A 71 -5.22 -3.97 6.42
CA ASN A 71 -5.74 -2.71 6.96
C ASN A 71 -4.72 -2.03 7.91
N GLY A 72 -5.04 -0.83 8.40
CA GLY A 72 -4.13 -0.08 9.27
C GLY A 72 -3.70 -0.81 10.56
N VAL A 73 -4.55 -1.68 11.12
CA VAL A 73 -4.23 -2.41 12.36
C VAL A 73 -3.13 -3.45 12.13
N ASN A 74 -3.15 -4.17 11.00
CA ASN A 74 -2.09 -5.12 10.69
C ASN A 74 -0.92 -4.51 9.92
N ALA A 75 -1.09 -3.35 9.28
CA ALA A 75 0.03 -2.59 8.76
C ALA A 75 1.01 -2.20 9.88
N GLN A 76 0.51 -1.76 11.04
CA GLN A 76 1.36 -1.45 12.19
C GLN A 76 2.21 -2.64 12.66
N LYS A 77 1.72 -3.88 12.50
CA LYS A 77 2.45 -5.09 12.88
C LYS A 77 3.66 -5.36 11.99
N LEU A 78 3.73 -4.73 10.82
CA LEU A 78 4.88 -4.88 9.93
C LEU A 78 6.13 -4.24 10.53
N ASP A 79 6.01 -3.24 11.43
CA ASP A 79 7.16 -2.61 12.09
C ASP A 79 8.07 -3.60 12.79
N ASP A 80 7.51 -4.68 13.35
CA ASP A 80 8.28 -5.74 14.01
C ASP A 80 9.05 -6.64 13.02
N VAL A 81 8.61 -6.65 11.75
CA VAL A 81 9.14 -7.53 10.69
C VAL A 81 10.05 -6.76 9.73
N MET A 82 9.79 -5.47 9.50
CA MET A 82 10.55 -4.61 8.57
C MET A 82 12.07 -4.66 8.82
N PRO A 83 12.60 -4.65 10.06
CA PRO A 83 14.05 -4.70 10.31
C PRO A 83 14.76 -5.97 9.83
N PHE A 84 14.01 -7.01 9.43
CA PHE A 84 14.56 -8.25 8.88
C PHE A 84 14.44 -8.32 7.35
N ILE A 85 13.75 -7.36 6.73
CA ILE A 85 13.54 -7.27 5.28
C ILE A 85 14.48 -6.22 4.66
N VAL A 86 14.73 -5.12 5.37
CA VAL A 86 15.52 -3.96 4.90
C VAL A 86 16.75 -3.68 5.74
#